data_AF-A0A7V9UTY5-F1
#
_entry.id   AF-A0A7V9UTY5-F1
#
_cell.length_a   1.000
_cell.length_b   1.000
_cell.length_c   1.000
_cell.angle_alpha   90.00
_cell.angle_beta   90.00
_cell.angle_gamma   90.00
#
_symmetry.space_group_name_H-M   'P 1'
#
loop_
_entity.id
_entity.type
_entity.pdbx_description
1 polymer ?
#
loop_
_entity_poly.entity_id
_entity_poly.type
_entity_poly.pdbx_seq_one_letter_code
_entity_poly.pdbx_strand_id
1 'polypeptide(L)'
;SKHAALALAENLAIEFYDRGIRVSCLCPQGVKTAMIASADDEPENFLMAEAITVEECANAVMQGLASENFLILPHAEVAQYIVNKAENYDRWLHSLRKMRKVVLGNKVIN
;
A
#
# COMPACT_ATOMS: atom_id res chain seq x y z
N SER A 1 2.20 -8.38 -10.00
CA SER A 1 1.17 -7.68 -9.18
C SER A 1 1.77 -7.27 -7.83
N LYS A 2 1.20 -6.29 -7.10
CA LYS A 2 1.73 -5.84 -5.79
C LYS A 2 1.85 -6.98 -4.76
N HIS A 3 0.89 -7.90 -4.74
CA HIS A 3 0.91 -9.03 -3.79
C HIS A 3 2.04 -10.03 -4.07
N ALA A 4 2.36 -10.29 -5.35
CA ALA A 4 3.48 -11.15 -5.71
C ALA A 4 4.84 -10.54 -5.32
N ALA A 5 4.96 -9.20 -5.40
CA ALA A 5 6.17 -8.51 -4.97
C ALA A 5 6.40 -8.65 -3.45
N LEU A 6 5.34 -8.57 -2.64
CA LEU A 6 5.42 -8.80 -1.20
C LEU A 6 5.89 -10.24 -0.88
N ALA A 7 5.27 -11.25 -1.49
CA ALA A 7 5.65 -12.64 -1.30
C ALA A 7 7.10 -12.92 -1.76
N LEU A 8 7.53 -12.30 -2.86
CA LEU A 8 8.93 -12.36 -3.29
C LEU A 8 9.88 -11.74 -2.25
N ALA A 9 9.54 -10.56 -1.71
CA ALA A 9 10.34 -9.90 -0.69
C ALA A 9 10.45 -10.74 0.59
N GLU A 10 9.38 -11.42 1.01
CA GLU A 10 9.39 -12.36 2.14
C GLU A 10 10.39 -13.51 1.88
N ASN A 11 10.34 -14.11 0.69
CA ASN A 11 11.27 -15.16 0.33
C ASN A 11 12.74 -14.70 0.35
N LEU A 12 13.02 -13.51 -0.20
CA LEU A 12 14.36 -12.93 -0.17
C LEU A 12 14.83 -12.61 1.26
N ALA A 13 13.92 -12.14 2.12
CA ALA A 13 14.23 -11.84 3.51
C ALA A 13 14.65 -13.11 4.27
N ILE A 14 14.03 -14.25 3.96
CA ILE A 14 14.37 -15.56 4.54
C ILE A 14 15.68 -16.08 3.97
N GLU A 15 15.81 -16.11 2.64
CA GLU A 15 16.93 -16.76 1.94
C GLU A 15 18.28 -16.09 2.21
N PHE A 16 18.29 -14.78 2.37
CA PHE A 16 19.55 -14.02 2.47
C PHE A 16 19.87 -13.48 3.87
N TYR A 17 19.04 -13.77 4.89
CA TYR A 17 19.23 -13.24 6.25
C TYR A 17 20.61 -13.58 6.84
N ASP A 18 21.01 -14.85 6.76
CA ASP A 18 22.29 -15.36 7.29
C ASP A 18 23.50 -14.88 6.48
N ARG A 19 23.26 -14.35 5.29
CA ARG A 19 24.29 -13.72 4.44
C ARG A 19 24.48 -12.23 4.74
N GLY A 20 23.81 -11.72 5.79
CA GLY A 20 23.89 -10.33 6.21
C GLY A 20 23.08 -9.36 5.34
N ILE A 21 22.19 -9.86 4.48
CA ILE A 21 21.33 -9.00 3.66
C ILE A 21 19.97 -8.87 4.35
N ARG A 22 19.55 -7.62 4.58
CA ARG A 22 18.23 -7.28 5.11
C ARG A 22 17.34 -6.81 3.97
N VAL A 23 16.07 -7.18 4.02
CA VAL A 23 15.07 -6.83 3.02
C VAL A 23 13.93 -6.11 3.72
N SER A 24 13.46 -5.02 3.12
CA SER A 24 12.26 -4.31 3.55
C SER A 24 11.30 -4.16 2.37
N CYS A 25 10.00 -4.15 2.65
CA CYS A 25 8.93 -3.98 1.69
C CYS A 25 8.14 -2.71 2.04
N LEU A 26 8.25 -1.69 1.18
CA LEU A 26 7.48 -0.46 1.27
C LEU A 26 6.05 -0.70 0.78
N CYS A 27 5.06 -0.54 1.66
CA CYS A 27 3.65 -0.80 1.37
C CYS A 27 2.78 0.44 1.69
N PRO A 28 2.80 1.50 0.86
CA PRO A 28 2.06 2.72 1.10
C PRO A 28 0.63 2.64 0.53
N GLN A 29 -0.26 3.49 1.05
CA GLN A 29 -1.58 3.77 0.45
C GLN A 29 -1.43 4.88 -0.61
N GLY A 30 -1.82 6.12 -0.30
CA GLY A 30 -1.75 7.27 -1.21
C GLY A 30 -0.46 8.07 -0.98
N VAL A 31 0.32 8.30 -2.04
CA VAL A 31 1.50 9.17 -2.01
C VAL A 31 1.41 10.15 -3.16
N LYS A 32 1.53 11.46 -2.88
CA LYS A 32 1.41 12.58 -3.84
C LYS A 32 2.48 12.52 -4.95
N THR A 33 2.26 11.65 -5.91
CA THR A 33 3.12 11.38 -7.07
C THR A 33 2.31 11.53 -8.35
N ALA A 34 2.99 11.65 -9.50
CA ALA A 34 2.35 11.68 -10.80
C ALA A 34 1.45 10.44 -11.08
N MET A 35 1.72 9.30 -10.42
CA MET A 35 0.92 8.08 -10.52
C MET A 35 -0.51 8.26 -10.02
N ILE A 36 -0.72 9.11 -9.01
CA ILE A 36 -2.06 9.40 -8.49
C ILE A 36 -2.57 10.75 -8.99
N ALA A 37 -1.69 11.70 -9.33
CA ALA A 37 -2.08 13.00 -9.88
C ALA A 37 -2.71 12.91 -11.28
N SER A 38 -2.36 11.91 -12.08
CA SER A 38 -3.07 11.64 -13.35
C SER A 38 -4.51 11.13 -13.15
N ALA A 39 -4.93 10.89 -11.91
CA ALA A 39 -6.31 10.61 -11.53
C ALA A 39 -7.00 11.84 -10.88
N ASP A 40 -6.40 13.03 -10.93
CA ASP A 40 -6.97 14.30 -10.42
C ASP A 40 -8.21 14.79 -11.20
N ASP A 41 -8.45 14.27 -12.41
CA ASP A 41 -9.68 14.54 -13.17
C ASP A 41 -10.90 13.78 -12.62
N GLU A 42 -10.73 12.96 -11.55
CA GLU A 42 -11.83 12.20 -10.94
C GLU A 42 -12.14 12.73 -9.52
N PRO A 43 -13.32 13.35 -9.31
CA PRO A 43 -13.68 14.07 -8.08
C PRO A 43 -13.81 13.21 -6.81
N GLU A 44 -13.60 11.89 -6.90
CA GLU A 44 -13.71 10.93 -5.79
C GLU A 44 -12.48 10.00 -5.70
N ASN A 45 -11.28 10.53 -5.94
CA ASN A 45 -10.07 9.72 -5.72
C ASN A 45 -9.80 9.55 -4.22
N PHE A 46 -10.35 8.49 -3.62
CA PHE A 46 -10.12 8.11 -2.22
C PHE A 46 -8.62 8.07 -1.85
N LEU A 47 -7.74 7.78 -2.81
CA LEU A 47 -6.29 7.78 -2.58
C LEU A 47 -5.71 9.17 -2.33
N MET A 48 -6.38 10.26 -2.74
CA MET A 48 -5.93 11.64 -2.56
C MET A 48 -6.27 12.22 -1.20
N ALA A 49 -7.43 11.85 -0.63
CA ALA A 49 -7.91 12.41 0.63
C ALA A 49 -6.93 12.15 1.79
N GLU A 50 -6.28 10.98 1.78
CA GLU A 50 -5.32 10.53 2.80
C GLU A 50 -3.89 10.41 2.21
N ALA A 51 -3.60 11.09 1.09
CA ALA A 51 -2.29 11.02 0.47
C ALA A 51 -1.24 11.76 1.31
N ILE A 52 -0.16 11.06 1.66
CA ILE A 52 1.03 11.65 2.27
C ILE A 52 1.93 12.27 1.20
N THR A 53 2.83 13.16 1.60
CA THR A 53 3.85 13.70 0.70
C THR A 53 4.92 12.66 0.36
N VAL A 54 5.69 12.95 -0.69
CA VAL A 54 6.84 12.11 -1.07
C VAL A 54 7.90 12.13 0.04
N GLU A 55 8.09 13.27 0.69
CA GLU A 55 9.04 13.46 1.80
C GLU A 55 8.63 12.64 3.03
N GLU A 56 7.34 12.61 3.38
CA GLU A 56 6.81 11.77 4.47
C GLU A 56 7.04 10.28 4.18
N CYS A 57 6.75 9.84 2.95
CA CYS A 57 6.99 8.47 2.52
C CYS A 57 8.50 8.12 2.57
N ALA A 58 9.36 9.03 2.11
CA ALA A 58 10.81 8.83 2.12
C ALA A 58 11.35 8.75 3.55
N ASN A 59 10.86 9.59 4.46
CA ASN A 59 11.24 9.55 5.87
C ASN A 59 10.85 8.21 6.52
N ALA A 60 9.65 7.68 6.24
CA ALA A 60 9.24 6.37 6.73
C ALA A 60 10.15 5.24 6.20
N VAL A 61 10.58 5.32 4.93
CA VAL A 61 11.56 4.39 4.36
C VAL A 61 12.89 4.45 5.10
N MET A 62 13.43 5.65 5.30
CA MET A 62 14.72 5.81 6.00
C MET A 62 14.66 5.27 7.44
N GLN A 63 13.58 5.54 8.16
CA GLN A 63 13.37 5.02 9.51
C GLN A 63 13.21 3.50 9.55
N GLY A 64 12.42 2.94 8.62
CA GLY A 64 12.19 1.51 8.53
C GLY A 64 13.47 0.73 8.19
N LEU A 65 14.28 1.27 7.27
CA LEU A 65 15.60 0.73 6.93
C LEU A 65 16.56 0.78 8.11
N ALA A 66 16.65 1.92 8.81
CA ALA A 66 17.51 2.07 9.98
C ALA A 66 17.14 1.12 11.13
N SER A 67 15.86 0.73 11.23
CA SER A 67 15.35 -0.21 12.24
C SER A 67 15.34 -1.67 11.77
N GLU A 68 15.81 -1.95 10.55
CA GLU A 68 15.71 -3.27 9.88
C GLU A 68 14.29 -3.86 9.86
N ASN A 69 13.27 -3.00 9.80
CA ASN A 69 11.89 -3.44 9.75
C ASN A 69 11.57 -4.03 8.37
N PHE A 70 10.98 -5.24 8.34
CA PHE A 70 10.56 -5.85 7.08
C PHE A 70 9.42 -5.05 6.44
N LEU A 71 8.31 -4.80 7.14
CA LEU A 71 7.22 -3.97 6.61
C LEU A 71 7.44 -2.50 6.95
N ILE A 72 7.49 -1.66 5.91
CA ILE A 72 7.49 -0.21 6.05
C ILE A 72 6.11 0.28 5.63
N LEU A 73 5.33 0.76 6.61
CA LEU A 73 3.95 1.20 6.45
C LEU A 73 3.85 2.69 6.78
N PRO A 74 4.01 3.60 5.79
CA PRO A 74 3.92 5.05 6.03
C PRO A 74 2.54 5.51 6.52
N HIS A 75 1.52 4.69 6.26
CA HIS A 75 0.12 4.88 6.63
C HIS A 75 -0.24 3.90 7.73
N ALA A 76 -0.50 4.38 8.95
CA ALA A 76 -0.73 3.51 10.12
C ALA A 76 -1.97 2.60 9.94
N GLU A 77 -3.00 3.09 9.24
CA GLU A 77 -4.22 2.38 8.91
C GLU A 77 -4.00 1.13 8.04
N VAL A 78 -2.91 1.08 7.26
CA VAL A 78 -2.60 -0.08 6.41
C VAL A 78 -2.31 -1.32 7.24
N ALA A 79 -1.76 -1.17 8.45
CA ALA A 79 -1.59 -2.29 9.38
C ALA A 79 -2.95 -2.89 9.76
N GLN A 80 -3.95 -2.05 10.02
CA GLN A 80 -5.31 -2.50 10.32
C GLN A 80 -5.97 -3.17 9.11
N TYR A 81 -5.66 -2.74 7.88
CA TYR A 81 -6.17 -3.41 6.68
C TYR A 81 -5.68 -4.85 6.55
N ILE A 82 -4.43 -5.11 6.93
CA ILE A 82 -3.86 -6.47 6.95
C ILE A 82 -4.62 -7.33 7.96
N VAL A 83 -4.85 -6.81 9.17
CA VAL A 83 -5.62 -7.50 10.22
C VAL A 83 -7.04 -7.79 9.74
N ASN A 84 -7.77 -6.78 9.26
CA ASN A 84 -9.15 -6.94 8.79
C ASN A 84 -9.27 -7.95 7.65
N LYS A 85 -8.31 -7.94 6.72
CA LYS A 85 -8.22 -8.90 5.62
C LYS A 85 -8.02 -10.33 6.14
N ALA A 86 -7.16 -10.51 7.14
CA ALA A 86 -6.87 -11.81 7.73
C ALA A 86 -8.06 -12.33 8.57
N GLU A 87 -8.75 -11.46 9.30
CA GLU A 87 -9.89 -11.81 10.15
C GLU A 87 -11.10 -12.29 9.34
N ASN A 88 -11.44 -11.64 8.23
CA ASN A 88 -12.54 -12.06 7.37
C ASN A 88 -12.32 -11.66 5.91
N TYR A 89 -11.77 -12.60 5.15
CA TYR A 89 -11.37 -12.38 3.76
C TYR A 89 -12.56 -12.10 2.83
N ASP A 90 -13.68 -12.81 3.00
CA ASP A 90 -14.87 -12.62 2.15
C ASP A 90 -15.51 -11.25 2.37
N ARG A 91 -15.61 -10.82 3.63
CA ARG A 91 -16.06 -9.47 3.99
C ARG A 91 -15.12 -8.42 3.39
N TRP A 92 -13.81 -8.63 3.50
CA TRP A 92 -12.81 -7.74 2.92
C TRP A 92 -12.98 -7.61 1.39
N LEU A 93 -13.11 -8.73 0.68
CA LEU A 93 -13.33 -8.74 -0.77
C LEU A 93 -14.65 -8.05 -1.15
N HIS A 94 -15.71 -8.24 -0.35
CA HIS A 94 -16.98 -7.53 -0.55
C HIS A 94 -16.80 -6.01 -0.44
N SER A 95 -16.10 -5.53 0.60
CA SER A 95 -15.79 -4.11 0.78
C SER A 95 -14.97 -3.54 -0.38
N LEU A 96 -13.95 -4.26 -0.85
CA LEU A 96 -13.14 -3.83 -2.01
C LEU A 96 -13.95 -3.78 -3.32
N ARG A 97 -14.88 -4.72 -3.53
CA ARG A 97 -15.80 -4.68 -4.69
C ARG A 97 -16.71 -3.45 -4.64
N LYS A 98 -17.20 -3.09 -3.45
CA LYS A 98 -18.00 -1.87 -3.23
C LYS A 98 -17.17 -0.61 -3.52
N MET A 99 -15.97 -0.51 -2.94
CA MET A 99 -15.06 0.62 -3.18
C MET A 99 -14.69 0.75 -4.66
N ARG A 100 -14.35 -0.36 -5.35
CA ARG A 100 -14.09 -0.34 -6.79
C ARG A 100 -15.28 0.20 -7.60
N LYS A 101 -16.52 -0.09 -7.21
CA LYS A 101 -17.72 0.45 -7.88
C LYS A 101 -17.90 1.95 -7.63
N VAL A 102 -17.52 2.48 -6.48
CA VAL A 102 -17.55 3.93 -6.24
C VAL A 102 -16.48 4.61 -7.10
N VAL A 103 -15.25 4.10 -7.02
CA VAL A 103 -14.09 4.67 -7.72
C VAL A 103 -14.20 4.53 -9.25
N LEU A 104 -14.72 3.42 -9.78
CA LEU A 104 -14.82 3.19 -11.23
C LEU A 104 -16.25 3.32 -11.80
N GLY A 105 -17.28 3.28 -10.98
CA GLY A 105 -18.68 3.21 -11.42
C GLY A 105 -19.34 4.57 -11.66
N ASN A 106 -18.66 5.67 -11.35
CA ASN A 106 -19.05 6.99 -11.85
C ASN A 106 -18.61 7.23 -13.31
N LYS A 107 -17.97 6.25 -13.97
CA LYS A 107 -17.69 6.23 -15.41
C LYS A 107 -18.86 5.71 -16.25
N VAL A 108 -20.10 6.07 -15.93
CA VAL A 108 -21.19 5.89 -16.90
C VAL A 108 -21.10 7.01 -17.92
N ILE A 109 -20.70 6.59 -19.12
CA ILE A 109 -20.61 7.33 -20.36
C ILE A 109 -21.92 8.12 -20.57
N ASN A 110 -21.82 9.45 -20.65
CA ASN A 110 -22.75 10.31 -21.40
C ASN A 110 -22.00 10.82 -22.64
#